data_AF-F0ZVK3-F1
#
_entry.id   AF-F0ZVK3-F1
#
_cell.length_a   1.000
_cell.length_b   1.000
_cell.length_c   1.000
_cell.angle_alpha   90.00
_cell.angle_beta   90.00
_cell.angle_gamma   90.00
#
_symmetry.space_group_name_H-M   'P 1'
#
loop_
_entity.id
_entity.type
_entity.pdbx_description
1 polymer ?
#
loop_
_entity_poly.entity_id
_entity_poly.type
_entity_poly.pdbx_seq_one_letter_code
_entity_poly.pdbx_strand_id
1 'polypeptide(L)'
;MKKYYSYSFLIFIFLFFLNLKKIKGNDDFRYYGVRVDKRTCQGGIVKCGGYFVKLLNTGKDEPEIYVSEIFQMDSFISEGKLRYAPDYHVIIRGDLNLDFQNDVYQAEAYNLYRLMPIPGREFTLKNDTTFFTLGNPHNLLVPTLPETERNKFDCLKNHYSKYVTNVQENWLEYLINTGNSVFTVNNELYKSEDEKISSNKNIESSIKDYNIEYLFISLTNSNNCPKKMQEIRCVEGLVATYVRSFNHCYIFFECAPRSKDKNICMASPPPRCPRNYSLTSIPSYPNGCLKYYCDPTFLLYNIA
;
A
#
# COMPACT_ATOMS: atom_id res chain seq x y z
N MET A 1 -50.37 -8.03 -36.55
CA MET A 1 -49.26 -8.45 -35.65
C MET A 1 -47.91 -7.77 -35.91
N LYS A 2 -47.60 -7.23 -37.10
CA LYS A 2 -46.28 -6.60 -37.36
C LYS A 2 -46.00 -5.25 -36.67
N LYS A 3 -47.01 -4.52 -36.16
CA LYS A 3 -46.81 -3.19 -35.54
C LYS A 3 -46.32 -3.22 -34.07
N TYR A 4 -46.53 -4.32 -33.33
CA TYR A 4 -46.13 -4.39 -31.91
C TYR A 4 -44.63 -4.63 -31.71
N TYR A 5 -43.94 -5.25 -32.68
CA TYR A 5 -42.50 -5.50 -32.59
C TYR A 5 -41.65 -4.23 -32.66
N SER A 6 -42.15 -3.17 -33.31
CA SER A 6 -41.40 -1.92 -33.47
C SER A 6 -41.25 -1.14 -32.15
N TYR A 7 -42.29 -1.09 -31.33
CA TYR A 7 -42.26 -0.37 -30.05
C TYR A 7 -41.40 -1.06 -29.00
N SER A 8 -41.42 -2.40 -28.95
CA SER A 8 -40.59 -3.17 -28.02
C SER A 8 -39.09 -2.98 -28.29
N PHE A 9 -38.70 -2.88 -29.57
CA PHE A 9 -37.30 -2.67 -29.95
C PHE A 9 -36.79 -1.27 -29.57
N LEU A 10 -37.63 -0.24 -29.75
CA LEU A 10 -37.30 1.13 -29.34
C LEU A 10 -37.19 1.28 -27.83
N ILE A 11 -38.06 0.63 -27.05
CA ILE A 11 -37.98 0.62 -25.58
C ILE A 11 -36.70 -0.09 -25.12
N PHE A 12 -36.33 -1.22 -25.74
CA PHE A 12 -35.10 -1.94 -25.40
C PHE A 12 -33.84 -1.11 -25.72
N ILE A 13 -33.81 -0.44 -26.88
CA ILE A 13 -32.73 0.48 -27.24
C ILE A 13 -32.65 1.66 -26.26
N PHE A 14 -33.78 2.25 -25.89
CA PHE A 14 -33.81 3.35 -24.93
C PHE A 14 -33.33 2.92 -23.54
N LEU A 15 -33.76 1.75 -23.05
CA LEU A 15 -33.26 1.17 -21.80
C LEU A 15 -31.78 0.80 -21.90
N PHE A 16 -31.30 0.33 -23.05
CA PHE A 16 -29.88 0.07 -23.29
C PHE A 16 -29.06 1.37 -23.24
N PHE A 17 -29.51 2.46 -23.86
CA PHE A 17 -28.84 3.76 -23.80
C PHE A 17 -28.91 4.43 -22.42
N LEU A 18 -30.00 4.21 -21.66
CA LEU A 18 -30.08 4.64 -20.26
C LEU A 18 -29.08 3.86 -19.38
N ASN A 19 -28.88 2.58 -19.64
CA ASN A 19 -27.84 1.79 -18.97
C ASN A 19 -26.42 2.19 -19.41
N LEU A 20 -26.19 2.51 -20.69
CA LEU A 20 -24.90 2.99 -21.18
C LEU A 20 -24.52 4.36 -20.60
N LYS A 21 -25.47 5.26 -20.34
CA LYS A 21 -25.19 6.53 -19.64
C LYS A 21 -24.76 6.35 -18.19
N LYS A 22 -25.12 5.22 -17.54
CA LYS A 22 -24.60 4.83 -16.22
C LYS A 22 -23.16 4.33 -16.28
N ILE A 23 -22.65 4.01 -17.47
CA ILE A 23 -21.23 3.68 -17.71
C ILE A 23 -20.50 4.95 -18.16
N LYS A 24 -20.71 6.08 -17.47
CA LYS A 24 -19.67 7.12 -17.44
C LYS A 24 -18.61 6.62 -16.47
N GLY A 25 -17.76 5.73 -16.97
CA GLY A 25 -16.60 5.18 -16.28
C GLY A 25 -15.55 6.26 -16.06
N ASN A 26 -15.78 7.10 -15.07
CA ASN A 26 -14.77 7.94 -14.46
C ASN A 26 -15.12 8.01 -12.97
N ASP A 27 -14.99 6.86 -12.31
CA ASP A 27 -15.26 6.71 -10.88
C ASP A 27 -14.22 7.52 -10.10
N ASP A 28 -14.38 8.84 -9.93
CA ASP A 28 -13.40 9.71 -9.25
C ASP A 28 -13.09 9.30 -7.79
N PHE A 29 -12.41 8.16 -7.61
CA PHE A 29 -12.05 7.61 -6.33
C PHE A 29 -11.14 8.59 -5.64
N ARG A 30 -11.43 8.81 -4.36
CA ARG A 30 -10.68 9.76 -3.56
C ARG A 30 -9.80 9.02 -2.56
N TYR A 31 -8.78 9.71 -2.11
CA TYR A 31 -7.88 9.19 -1.08
C TYR A 31 -8.22 9.85 0.24
N TYR A 32 -8.32 9.04 1.29
CA TYR A 32 -8.62 9.50 2.62
C TYR A 32 -7.61 8.96 3.63
N GLY A 33 -7.07 9.84 4.47
CA GLY A 33 -6.35 9.45 5.66
C GLY A 33 -7.34 9.00 6.74
N VAL A 34 -7.06 7.91 7.43
CA VAL A 34 -7.99 7.29 8.38
C VAL A 34 -7.42 7.34 9.80
N ARG A 35 -8.26 7.73 10.77
CA ARG A 35 -8.01 7.49 12.19
C ARG A 35 -9.23 6.82 12.83
N VAL A 36 -8.98 6.06 13.90
CA VAL A 36 -10.06 5.37 14.63
C VAL A 36 -10.84 6.38 15.47
N ASP A 37 -12.16 6.21 15.56
CA ASP A 37 -12.98 6.95 16.51
C ASP A 37 -12.73 6.45 17.94
N LYS A 38 -12.11 7.29 18.77
CA LYS A 38 -11.78 7.00 20.18
C LYS A 38 -12.81 7.58 21.16
N ARG A 39 -13.90 8.19 20.68
CA ARG A 39 -14.93 8.78 21.55
C ARG A 39 -15.65 7.68 22.35
N THR A 40 -15.88 7.94 23.64
CA THR A 40 -16.64 7.03 24.50
C THR A 40 -18.13 7.13 24.19
N CYS A 41 -18.75 6.01 23.84
CA CYS A 41 -20.18 5.89 23.64
C CYS A 41 -20.93 5.96 24.96
N GLN A 42 -21.55 7.08 25.30
CA GLN A 42 -22.49 7.17 26.42
C GLN A 42 -23.93 7.22 25.88
N GLY A 43 -24.76 6.25 26.28
CA GLY A 43 -26.22 6.38 26.22
C GLY A 43 -26.91 6.06 24.89
N GLY A 44 -26.31 5.31 23.96
CA GLY A 44 -27.02 4.72 22.80
C GLY A 44 -27.54 5.70 21.74
N ILE A 45 -27.42 7.01 21.96
CA ILE A 45 -27.90 8.06 21.03
C ILE A 45 -26.77 8.55 20.10
N VAL A 46 -25.50 8.39 20.50
CA VAL A 46 -24.36 8.84 19.70
C VAL A 46 -23.81 7.70 18.87
N LYS A 47 -23.65 7.96 17.57
CA LYS A 47 -22.98 7.08 16.61
C LYS A 47 -21.48 7.20 16.86
N CYS A 48 -20.94 6.21 17.54
CA CYS A 48 -19.58 6.19 18.06
C CYS A 48 -19.01 4.79 17.90
N GLY A 49 -17.68 4.72 17.84
CA GLY A 49 -17.03 3.61 17.15
C GLY A 49 -17.02 3.84 15.65
N GLY A 50 -16.18 3.12 14.91
CA GLY A 50 -15.90 3.41 13.50
C GLY A 50 -14.68 4.32 13.35
N TYR A 51 -14.72 5.24 12.40
CA TYR A 51 -13.54 5.97 11.94
C TYR A 51 -13.85 7.44 11.62
N PHE A 52 -12.80 8.25 11.65
CA PHE A 52 -12.80 9.56 11.01
C PHE A 52 -11.88 9.49 9.80
N VAL A 53 -12.38 10.00 8.68
CA VAL A 53 -11.64 10.07 7.43
C VAL A 53 -11.41 11.52 7.04
N LYS A 54 -10.20 11.84 6.57
CA LYS A 54 -9.83 13.16 6.09
C LYS A 54 -9.44 13.07 4.62
N LEU A 55 -10.09 13.85 3.76
CA LEU A 55 -9.80 13.89 2.33
C LEU A 55 -8.39 14.43 2.10
N LEU A 56 -7.60 13.72 1.28
CA LEU A 56 -6.20 14.05 1.00
C LEU A 56 -6.06 14.85 -0.30
N ASN A 57 -4.92 15.55 -0.45
CA ASN A 57 -4.52 16.28 -1.67
C ASN A 57 -5.49 17.37 -2.16
N THR A 58 -6.26 18.00 -1.27
CA THR A 58 -7.13 19.13 -1.65
C THR A 58 -6.42 20.48 -1.65
N GLY A 59 -5.21 20.55 -1.07
CA GLY A 59 -4.49 21.79 -0.80
C GLY A 59 -5.16 22.67 0.26
N LYS A 60 -6.15 22.15 0.99
CA LYS A 60 -6.92 22.85 2.03
C LYS A 60 -7.04 21.97 3.28
N ASP A 61 -7.34 22.60 4.41
CA ASP A 61 -7.66 21.88 5.64
C ASP A 61 -9.11 21.36 5.58
N GLU A 62 -9.28 20.15 5.07
CA GLU A 62 -10.60 19.52 4.99
C GLU A 62 -11.08 19.06 6.38
N PRO A 63 -12.35 19.25 6.72
CA PRO A 63 -12.91 18.69 7.95
C PRO A 63 -12.88 17.16 7.92
N GLU A 64 -12.75 16.57 9.09
CA GLU A 64 -12.90 15.12 9.25
C GLU A 64 -14.37 14.71 9.04
N ILE A 65 -14.58 13.63 8.30
CA ILE A 65 -15.89 13.03 8.07
C ILE A 65 -15.98 11.77 8.92
N TYR A 66 -17.00 11.67 9.76
CA TYR A 66 -17.27 10.46 10.51
C TYR A 66 -17.83 9.38 9.58
N VAL A 67 -17.24 8.18 9.63
CA VAL A 67 -17.74 6.99 8.94
C VAL A 67 -17.96 5.88 9.95
N SER A 68 -19.13 5.23 9.88
CA SER A 68 -19.44 4.13 10.80
C SER A 68 -18.58 2.91 10.51
N GLU A 69 -18.41 2.58 9.23
CA GLU A 69 -17.73 1.37 8.76
C GLU A 69 -16.91 1.64 7.50
N ILE A 70 -15.87 0.83 7.29
CA ILE A 70 -15.07 0.81 6.06
C ILE A 70 -15.23 -0.58 5.44
N PHE A 71 -16.04 -0.67 4.40
CA PHE A 71 -16.24 -1.89 3.61
C PHE A 71 -15.13 -2.03 2.60
N GLN A 72 -14.55 -3.22 2.50
CA GLN A 72 -13.54 -3.50 1.50
C GLN A 72 -14.12 -4.30 0.35
N MET A 73 -13.91 -3.84 -0.89
CA MET A 73 -14.49 -4.47 -2.07
C MET A 73 -13.76 -5.74 -2.52
N ASP A 74 -12.41 -5.72 -2.55
CA ASP A 74 -11.64 -6.74 -3.29
C ASP A 74 -10.84 -7.72 -2.41
N SER A 75 -10.85 -7.58 -1.08
CA SER A 75 -10.17 -8.55 -0.22
C SER A 75 -10.67 -8.52 1.22
N PHE A 76 -10.42 -9.61 1.96
CA PHE A 76 -10.66 -9.66 3.40
C PHE A 76 -9.38 -9.22 4.14
N ILE A 77 -9.19 -7.91 4.33
CA ILE A 77 -8.21 -7.43 5.30
C ILE A 77 -8.80 -7.60 6.69
N SER A 78 -8.07 -8.23 7.61
CA SER A 78 -8.46 -8.33 9.02
C SER A 78 -8.68 -6.93 9.60
N GLU A 79 -9.83 -6.68 10.23
CA GLU A 79 -10.16 -5.39 10.86
C GLU A 79 -9.05 -4.87 11.78
N GLY A 80 -8.33 -5.77 12.47
CA GLY A 80 -7.20 -5.41 13.33
C GLY A 80 -6.08 -4.62 12.63
N LYS A 81 -5.86 -4.81 11.32
CA LYS A 81 -4.85 -4.03 10.56
C LYS A 81 -5.23 -2.55 10.43
N LEU A 82 -6.53 -2.26 10.50
CA LEU A 82 -7.08 -0.90 10.48
C LEU A 82 -7.29 -0.37 11.90
N ARG A 83 -7.93 -1.14 12.78
CA ARG A 83 -8.32 -0.70 14.13
C ARG A 83 -7.14 -0.42 15.07
N TYR A 84 -6.01 -1.12 14.92
CA TYR A 84 -4.82 -0.88 15.74
C TYR A 84 -3.81 0.06 15.06
N ALA A 85 -4.24 0.74 14.01
CA ALA A 85 -3.46 1.77 13.38
C ALA A 85 -3.26 2.99 14.29
N PRO A 86 -2.05 3.56 14.37
CA PRO A 86 -1.92 4.94 14.78
C PRO A 86 -2.68 5.85 13.80
N ASP A 87 -3.08 7.02 14.30
CA ASP A 87 -3.93 7.94 13.56
C ASP A 87 -3.25 8.33 12.23
N TYR A 88 -3.99 8.24 11.13
CA TYR A 88 -3.53 8.55 9.77
C TYR A 88 -2.42 7.66 9.19
N HIS A 89 -2.03 6.59 9.88
CA HIS A 89 -1.12 5.58 9.32
C HIS A 89 -1.81 4.62 8.33
N VAL A 90 -3.09 4.85 8.04
CA VAL A 90 -3.84 4.15 7.01
C VAL A 90 -4.41 5.16 6.04
N ILE A 91 -4.28 4.85 4.76
CA ILE A 91 -4.90 5.58 3.67
C ILE A 91 -5.84 4.63 2.95
N ILE A 92 -7.06 5.07 2.66
CA ILE A 92 -7.97 4.32 1.79
C ILE A 92 -8.13 5.06 0.47
N ARG A 93 -8.29 4.31 -0.62
CA ARG A 93 -8.78 4.80 -1.91
C ARG A 93 -10.19 4.26 -2.12
N GLY A 94 -11.15 5.15 -2.33
CA GLY A 94 -12.52 4.76 -2.62
C GLY A 94 -13.53 5.88 -2.44
N ASP A 95 -14.75 5.50 -2.07
CA ASP A 95 -15.91 6.39 -2.03
C ASP A 95 -16.58 6.41 -0.66
N LEU A 96 -17.33 7.49 -0.39
CA LEU A 96 -18.16 7.62 0.79
C LEU A 96 -19.62 7.60 0.39
N ASN A 97 -20.38 6.66 0.93
CA ASN A 97 -21.81 6.50 0.69
C ASN A 97 -22.60 6.89 1.95
N LEU A 98 -23.61 7.73 1.78
CA LEU A 98 -24.50 8.09 2.89
C LEU A 98 -25.53 6.97 3.10
N ASP A 99 -25.49 6.33 4.27
CA ASP A 99 -26.57 5.49 4.77
C ASP A 99 -27.71 6.40 5.21
N PHE A 100 -28.74 6.52 4.38
CA PHE A 100 -29.90 7.38 4.63
C PHE A 100 -30.77 6.91 5.80
N GLN A 101 -30.72 5.63 6.18
CA GLN A 101 -31.52 5.14 7.32
C GLN A 101 -30.93 5.61 8.63
N ASN A 102 -29.59 5.55 8.72
CA ASN A 102 -28.87 5.92 9.93
C ASN A 102 -28.32 7.34 9.87
N ASP A 103 -28.37 8.04 8.74
CA ASP A 103 -27.76 9.36 8.50
C ASP A 103 -26.24 9.36 8.82
N VAL A 104 -25.51 8.38 8.27
CA VAL A 104 -24.05 8.22 8.48
C VAL A 104 -23.35 7.84 7.20
N TYR A 105 -22.12 8.30 7.02
CA TYR A 105 -21.29 7.82 5.94
C TYR A 105 -20.72 6.42 6.21
N GLN A 106 -20.72 5.61 5.18
CA GLN A 106 -19.96 4.37 5.10
C GLN A 106 -18.87 4.57 4.03
N ALA A 107 -17.69 4.03 4.25
CA ALA A 107 -16.62 4.09 3.26
C ALA A 107 -16.52 2.78 2.49
N GLU A 108 -16.50 2.84 1.17
CA GLU A 108 -16.20 1.72 0.29
C GLU A 108 -14.75 1.83 -0.18
N ALA A 109 -13.87 1.05 0.45
CA ALA A 109 -12.43 1.03 0.18
C ALA A 109 -12.10 -0.01 -0.90
N TYR A 110 -11.65 0.46 -2.06
CA TYR A 110 -11.10 -0.35 -3.14
C TYR A 110 -9.65 -0.72 -2.85
N ASN A 111 -8.89 0.23 -2.32
CA ASN A 111 -7.53 -0.02 -1.85
C ASN A 111 -7.35 0.51 -0.43
N LEU A 112 -6.53 -0.19 0.33
CA LEU A 112 -6.14 0.19 1.67
C LEU A 112 -4.61 0.11 1.75
N TYR A 113 -3.99 1.22 2.12
CA TYR A 113 -2.56 1.37 2.21
C TYR A 113 -2.15 1.60 3.67
N ARG A 114 -1.05 0.99 4.07
CA ARG A 114 -0.53 1.06 5.44
C ARG A 114 0.85 1.69 5.44
N LEU A 115 1.06 2.67 6.32
CA LEU A 115 2.37 3.30 6.50
C LEU A 115 3.44 2.27 6.86
N MET A 116 4.53 2.25 6.10
CA MET A 116 5.74 1.52 6.40
C MET A 116 6.56 2.33 7.44
N PRO A 117 6.81 1.79 8.65
CA PRO A 117 7.47 2.54 9.70
C PRO A 117 8.92 2.88 9.34
N ILE A 118 9.37 4.10 9.62
CA ILE A 118 10.79 4.44 9.62
C ILE A 118 11.25 4.50 11.09
N PRO A 119 12.21 3.65 11.51
CA PRO A 119 12.70 3.66 12.89
C PRO A 119 13.16 5.05 13.34
N GLY A 120 12.66 5.49 14.50
CA GLY A 120 13.00 6.80 15.08
C GLY A 120 12.28 7.99 14.44
N ARG A 121 11.33 7.77 13.52
CA ARG A 121 10.51 8.83 12.94
C ARG A 121 9.03 8.57 13.19
N GLU A 122 8.33 9.62 13.60
CA GLU A 122 6.87 9.61 13.74
C GLU A 122 6.24 10.30 12.54
N PHE A 123 5.17 9.72 12.01
CA PHE A 123 4.39 10.34 10.96
C PHE A 123 3.32 11.23 11.57
N THR A 124 3.18 12.44 11.06
CA THR A 124 2.10 13.36 11.40
C THR A 124 1.54 13.92 10.11
N LEU A 125 0.25 13.71 9.86
CA LEU A 125 -0.44 14.26 8.72
C LEU A 125 -0.54 15.79 8.88
N LYS A 126 0.16 16.54 8.02
CA LYS A 126 0.06 18.01 7.95
C LYS A 126 -0.86 18.42 6.80
N ASN A 127 -1.41 19.63 6.86
CA ASN A 127 -2.31 20.15 5.82
C ASN A 127 -1.62 20.35 4.45
N ASP A 128 -0.30 20.51 4.44
CA ASP A 128 0.53 20.62 3.24
C ASP A 128 1.13 19.28 2.78
N THR A 129 0.83 18.18 3.47
CA THR A 129 1.31 16.86 3.08
C THR A 129 0.66 16.45 1.75
N THR A 130 1.49 16.30 0.72
CA THR A 130 1.05 15.84 -0.60
C THR A 130 1.42 14.38 -0.80
N PHE A 131 0.44 13.60 -1.23
CA PHE A 131 0.58 12.19 -1.55
C PHE A 131 0.71 11.99 -3.05
N PHE A 132 1.49 10.99 -3.44
CA PHE A 132 1.83 10.62 -4.81
C PHE A 132 1.70 9.12 -5.01
N THR A 133 1.54 8.70 -6.25
CA THR A 133 1.55 7.28 -6.67
C THR A 133 2.23 7.15 -8.02
N LEU A 134 2.74 5.96 -8.33
CA LEU A 134 3.27 5.62 -9.65
C LEU A 134 2.34 4.63 -10.35
N GLY A 135 2.14 4.81 -11.65
CA GLY A 135 1.25 3.98 -12.45
C GLY A 135 -0.01 4.73 -12.88
N ASN A 136 -0.89 4.07 -13.62
CA ASN A 136 -2.13 4.67 -14.12
C ASN A 136 -3.30 4.28 -13.20
N PRO A 137 -3.51 4.92 -12.03
CA PRO A 137 -4.81 4.87 -11.42
C PRO A 137 -5.67 5.73 -12.33
N HIS A 138 -6.54 5.11 -13.11
CA HIS A 138 -7.76 5.79 -13.48
C HIS A 138 -8.27 6.45 -12.17
N ASN A 139 -8.42 7.78 -12.19
CA ASN A 139 -8.91 8.68 -11.12
C ASN A 139 -7.82 9.49 -10.37
N LEU A 140 -7.57 10.71 -10.88
CA LEU A 140 -6.48 11.63 -10.52
C LEU A 140 -6.92 12.68 -9.47
N LEU A 141 -6.87 12.31 -8.20
CA LEU A 141 -6.63 13.27 -7.10
C LEU A 141 -5.23 13.11 -6.49
N VAL A 142 -4.49 12.10 -6.91
CA VAL A 142 -3.09 11.87 -6.56
C VAL A 142 -2.25 12.08 -7.81
N PRO A 143 -1.34 13.07 -7.84
CA PRO A 143 -0.50 13.30 -9.00
C PRO A 143 0.31 12.05 -9.34
N THR A 144 0.25 11.64 -10.61
CA THR A 144 1.10 10.58 -11.15
C THR A 144 2.42 11.17 -11.61
N LEU A 145 3.54 10.62 -11.16
CA LEU A 145 4.85 11.00 -11.72
C LEU A 145 5.10 10.27 -13.06
N PRO A 146 5.75 10.91 -14.04
CA PRO A 146 6.06 10.29 -15.33
C PRO A 146 6.90 9.01 -15.18
N GLU A 147 6.67 8.02 -16.05
CA GLU A 147 7.37 6.73 -16.03
C GLU A 147 8.88 6.86 -16.26
N THR A 148 9.31 7.89 -16.97
CA THR A 148 10.73 8.25 -17.17
C THR A 148 11.44 8.66 -15.86
N GLU A 149 10.69 8.87 -14.78
CA GLU A 149 11.21 9.20 -13.45
C GLU A 149 11.37 7.98 -12.54
N ARG A 150 11.09 6.74 -13.01
CA ARG A 150 11.23 5.52 -12.19
C ARG A 150 12.64 5.33 -11.62
N ASN A 151 13.68 5.67 -12.39
CA ASN A 151 15.08 5.54 -11.94
C ASN A 151 15.45 6.54 -10.83
N LYS A 152 14.57 7.47 -10.47
CA LYS A 152 14.85 8.52 -9.48
C LYS A 152 14.56 8.10 -8.03
N PHE A 153 14.04 6.89 -7.82
CA PHE A 153 13.71 6.36 -6.48
C PHE A 153 14.82 5.53 -5.83
N ASP A 154 16.01 5.46 -6.43
CA ASP A 154 17.20 4.92 -5.78
C ASP A 154 17.42 5.56 -4.39
N CYS A 155 17.03 6.83 -4.23
CA CYS A 155 17.05 7.52 -2.94
C CYS A 155 16.17 6.83 -1.88
N LEU A 156 14.95 6.40 -2.21
CA LEU A 156 14.05 5.74 -1.26
C LEU A 156 14.63 4.38 -0.82
N LYS A 157 15.11 3.60 -1.79
CA LYS A 157 15.77 2.31 -1.54
C LYS A 157 16.96 2.50 -0.59
N ASN A 158 17.84 3.45 -0.91
CA ASN A 158 19.02 3.76 -0.09
C ASN A 158 18.65 4.32 1.29
N HIS A 159 17.60 5.13 1.38
CA HIS A 159 17.16 5.74 2.62
C HIS A 159 16.52 4.72 3.57
N TYR A 160 15.60 3.87 3.11
CA TYR A 160 15.01 2.83 3.98
C TYR A 160 16.02 1.77 4.39
N SER A 161 16.85 1.31 3.45
CA SER A 161 17.90 0.32 3.75
C SER A 161 18.92 0.83 4.78
N LYS A 162 19.06 2.16 4.94
CA LYS A 162 19.87 2.76 6.00
C LYS A 162 19.29 2.54 7.41
N TYR A 163 17.97 2.53 7.57
CA TYR A 163 17.32 2.40 8.89
C TYR A 163 16.87 0.98 9.20
N VAL A 164 16.59 0.17 8.16
CA VAL A 164 16.09 -1.18 8.32
C VAL A 164 17.02 -2.13 7.58
N THR A 165 17.76 -2.92 8.35
CA THR A 165 18.65 -3.93 7.78
C THR A 165 17.83 -5.08 7.20
N ASN A 166 18.34 -5.70 6.12
CA ASN A 166 17.73 -6.90 5.51
C ASN A 166 16.27 -6.73 5.06
N VAL A 167 15.90 -5.54 4.58
CA VAL A 167 14.65 -5.38 3.81
C VAL A 167 14.85 -5.98 2.43
N GLN A 168 13.81 -6.62 1.91
CA GLN A 168 13.83 -7.17 0.57
C GLN A 168 13.75 -6.05 -0.48
N GLU A 169 14.86 -5.75 -1.14
CA GLU A 169 14.97 -4.63 -2.09
C GLU A 169 14.05 -4.75 -3.30
N ASN A 170 13.97 -5.93 -3.92
CA ASN A 170 13.11 -6.16 -5.08
C ASN A 170 11.61 -6.09 -4.75
N TRP A 171 11.22 -6.27 -3.48
CA TRP A 171 9.86 -6.02 -3.04
C TRP A 171 9.57 -4.53 -2.92
N LEU A 172 10.48 -3.76 -2.32
CA LEU A 172 10.34 -2.29 -2.27
C LEU A 172 10.22 -1.70 -3.67
N GLU A 173 11.09 -2.13 -4.59
CA GLU A 173 11.07 -1.71 -5.98
C GLU A 173 9.73 -2.04 -6.65
N TYR A 174 9.22 -3.27 -6.44
CA TYR A 174 7.90 -3.65 -6.96
C TYR A 174 6.77 -2.78 -6.41
N LEU A 175 6.74 -2.51 -5.10
CA LEU A 175 5.71 -1.68 -4.47
C LEU A 175 5.66 -0.27 -5.05
N ILE A 176 6.83 0.32 -5.25
CA ILE A 176 6.99 1.65 -5.83
C ILE A 176 6.47 1.62 -7.27
N ASN A 177 6.92 0.66 -8.09
CA ASN A 177 6.70 0.71 -9.54
C ASN A 177 5.33 0.24 -10.04
N THR A 178 4.47 -0.33 -9.19
CA THR A 178 3.23 -1.00 -9.63
C THR A 178 1.93 -0.33 -9.17
N GLY A 179 1.98 0.84 -8.54
CA GLY A 179 0.80 1.50 -7.97
C GLY A 179 0.27 0.82 -6.71
N ASN A 180 1.02 -0.13 -6.17
CA ASN A 180 0.77 -0.78 -4.89
C ASN A 180 1.30 0.03 -3.71
N SER A 181 1.63 1.30 -3.92
CA SER A 181 2.08 2.19 -2.89
C SER A 181 1.57 3.62 -3.12
N VAL A 182 1.41 4.33 -2.02
CA VAL A 182 1.21 5.78 -1.98
C VAL A 182 2.37 6.34 -1.16
N PHE A 183 2.95 7.45 -1.56
CA PHE A 183 4.10 8.02 -0.85
C PHE A 183 4.00 9.53 -0.73
N THR A 184 4.71 10.11 0.22
CA THR A 184 4.85 11.56 0.36
C THR A 184 6.26 11.97 -0.04
N VAL A 185 6.41 13.19 -0.54
CA VAL A 185 7.71 13.76 -0.90
C VAL A 185 8.02 14.92 0.05
N ASN A 186 9.27 14.99 0.52
CA ASN A 186 9.71 16.13 1.32
C ASN A 186 9.94 17.35 0.41
N ASN A 187 9.03 18.33 0.50
CA ASN A 187 9.11 19.59 -0.26
C ASN A 187 10.16 20.58 0.29
N GLU A 188 10.73 20.38 1.47
CA GLU A 188 11.72 21.32 2.04
C GLU A 188 13.06 21.29 1.30
N LEU A 189 13.44 20.14 0.72
CA LEU A 189 14.61 20.02 -0.16
C LEU A 189 14.43 20.68 -1.54
N TYR A 190 13.20 21.15 -1.84
CA TYR A 190 12.88 21.86 -3.08
C TYR A 190 13.32 23.34 -3.04
N LYS A 191 13.68 23.87 -1.86
CA LYS A 191 14.08 25.27 -1.68
C LYS A 191 15.59 25.47 -1.58
N SER A 192 16.41 24.59 -2.17
CA SER A 192 17.83 24.87 -2.30
C SER A 192 18.06 25.91 -3.40
N GLU A 193 18.03 27.18 -3.02
CA GLU A 193 18.91 28.32 -3.40
C GLU A 193 19.38 28.57 -4.85
N ASP A 194 19.02 27.76 -5.86
CA ASP A 194 19.50 27.93 -7.24
C ASP A 194 18.64 28.88 -8.09
N GLU A 195 17.54 29.40 -7.56
CA GLU A 195 16.70 30.38 -8.28
C GLU A 195 17.30 31.79 -8.37
N LYS A 196 18.57 31.99 -7.98
CA LYS A 196 19.27 33.28 -8.12
C LYS A 196 20.43 33.32 -9.11
N ILE A 197 20.79 32.24 -9.81
CA ILE A 197 21.99 32.27 -10.66
C ILE A 197 21.73 31.78 -12.10
N SER A 198 21.89 32.75 -13.01
CA SER A 198 22.21 32.61 -14.44
C SER A 198 21.09 32.23 -15.42
N SER A 199 20.44 33.28 -15.92
CA SER A 199 20.04 33.40 -17.31
C SER A 199 21.20 32.98 -18.24
N ASN A 200 21.02 31.89 -19.00
CA ASN A 200 21.84 31.38 -20.12
C ASN A 200 22.59 30.04 -19.95
N LYS A 201 22.17 29.13 -19.07
CA LYS A 201 22.55 27.72 -19.25
C LYS A 201 21.45 26.96 -19.99
N ASN A 202 21.84 26.37 -21.13
CA ASN A 202 21.06 25.40 -21.88
C ASN A 202 20.41 24.43 -20.89
N ILE A 203 19.09 24.36 -20.96
CA ILE A 203 18.21 23.58 -20.09
C ILE A 203 18.40 22.11 -20.47
N GLU A 204 19.53 21.55 -20.09
CA GLU A 204 19.67 20.12 -19.91
C GLU A 204 18.82 19.80 -18.69
N SER A 205 17.65 19.21 -18.94
CA SER A 205 16.64 18.80 -17.98
C SER A 205 17.30 18.33 -16.67
N SER A 206 17.38 19.23 -15.69
CA SER A 206 17.88 18.90 -14.36
C SER A 206 16.89 17.90 -13.78
N ILE A 207 17.35 16.66 -13.69
CA ILE A 207 16.59 15.55 -13.14
C ILE A 207 16.27 15.94 -11.69
N LYS A 208 15.02 16.33 -11.44
CA LYS A 208 14.52 16.55 -10.08
C LYS A 208 14.53 15.22 -9.34
N ASP A 209 15.41 15.06 -8.37
CA ASP A 209 15.41 13.92 -7.46
C ASP A 209 14.31 14.11 -6.41
N TYR A 210 13.42 13.13 -6.29
CA TYR A 210 12.36 13.15 -5.28
C TYR A 210 12.82 12.39 -4.05
N ASN A 211 12.89 13.07 -2.91
CA ASN A 211 13.13 12.42 -1.64
C ASN A 211 11.80 11.99 -1.02
N ILE A 212 11.47 10.70 -1.15
CA ILE A 212 10.29 10.14 -0.49
C ILE A 212 10.48 10.20 1.02
N GLU A 213 9.55 10.84 1.70
CA GLU A 213 9.57 10.96 3.16
C GLU A 213 8.91 9.76 3.84
N TYR A 214 7.71 9.37 3.37
CA TYR A 214 6.94 8.25 3.91
C TYR A 214 6.40 7.37 2.77
N LEU A 215 6.36 6.06 3.01
CA LEU A 215 5.83 5.06 2.07
C LEU A 215 4.66 4.32 2.69
N PHE A 216 3.51 4.31 2.02
CA PHE A 216 2.33 3.55 2.38
C PHE A 216 2.18 2.41 1.38
N ILE A 217 2.07 1.18 1.86
CA ILE A 217 2.03 -0.01 1.00
C ILE A 217 0.64 -0.62 1.00
N SER A 218 0.19 -1.08 -0.16
CA SER A 218 -1.12 -1.71 -0.30
C SER A 218 -1.20 -2.99 0.53
N LEU A 219 -2.28 -3.13 1.30
CA LEU A 219 -2.62 -4.35 2.03
C LEU A 219 -3.46 -5.32 1.19
N THR A 220 -4.00 -4.89 0.05
CA THR A 220 -4.95 -5.67 -0.77
C THR A 220 -4.25 -6.66 -1.72
N ASN A 221 -2.99 -6.42 -2.07
CA ASN A 221 -2.28 -7.21 -3.08
C ASN A 221 -1.63 -8.51 -2.55
N SER A 222 -1.99 -8.91 -1.32
CA SER A 222 -1.55 -10.18 -0.70
C SER A 222 -2.27 -11.43 -1.26
N ASN A 223 -3.29 -11.26 -2.11
CA ASN A 223 -4.25 -12.31 -2.47
C ASN A 223 -3.69 -13.46 -3.31
N ASN A 224 -2.51 -13.30 -3.91
CA ASN A 224 -1.92 -14.33 -4.78
C ASN A 224 -0.88 -15.23 -4.09
N CYS A 225 -0.60 -15.02 -2.80
CA CYS A 225 0.26 -15.93 -2.06
C CYS A 225 -0.52 -17.17 -1.60
N PRO A 226 0.05 -18.38 -1.73
CA PRO A 226 -0.49 -19.55 -1.06
C PRO A 226 -0.62 -19.26 0.45
N LYS A 227 -1.83 -19.45 1.01
CA LYS A 227 -2.10 -19.21 2.44
C LYS A 227 -1.22 -20.05 3.36
N LYS A 228 -0.79 -21.21 2.87
CA LYS A 228 0.15 -22.10 3.55
C LYS A 228 1.30 -22.38 2.59
N MET A 229 2.53 -22.35 3.11
CA MET A 229 3.66 -22.91 2.39
C MET A 229 3.34 -24.36 2.06
N GLN A 230 3.55 -24.74 0.81
CA GLN A 230 3.44 -26.14 0.42
C GLN A 230 4.48 -26.95 1.19
N GLU A 231 4.03 -28.01 1.88
CA GLU A 231 4.94 -28.95 2.52
C GLU A 231 5.65 -29.74 1.42
N ILE A 232 6.94 -29.49 1.25
CA ILE A 232 7.78 -30.20 0.28
C ILE A 232 8.64 -31.20 1.04
N ARG A 233 8.53 -32.47 0.66
CA ARG A 233 9.34 -33.56 1.21
C ARG A 233 10.56 -33.76 0.34
N CYS A 234 11.73 -33.48 0.90
CA CYS A 234 13.01 -33.76 0.26
C CYS A 234 13.55 -35.13 0.70
N VAL A 235 14.46 -35.70 -0.10
CA VAL A 235 15.21 -36.91 0.26
C VAL A 235 16.02 -36.66 1.53
N GLU A 236 16.30 -37.73 2.29
CA GLU A 236 17.10 -37.66 3.52
C GLU A 236 18.42 -36.90 3.31
N GLY A 237 18.74 -35.99 4.25
CA GLY A 237 19.91 -35.12 4.17
C GLY A 237 19.72 -33.84 3.36
N LEU A 238 18.59 -33.68 2.67
CA LEU A 238 18.21 -32.46 1.97
C LEU A 238 17.10 -31.70 2.72
N VAL A 239 17.00 -30.40 2.47
CA VAL A 239 15.95 -29.52 3.02
C VAL A 239 15.32 -28.71 1.90
N ALA A 240 14.00 -28.53 1.95
CA ALA A 240 13.31 -27.68 0.99
C ALA A 240 13.77 -26.23 1.15
N THR A 241 14.19 -25.61 0.06
CA THR A 241 14.57 -24.20 0.03
C THR A 241 13.56 -23.38 -0.74
N TYR A 242 13.52 -22.10 -0.38
CA TYR A 242 12.55 -21.17 -0.90
C TYR A 242 13.25 -19.90 -1.35
N VAL A 243 12.64 -19.26 -2.34
CA VAL A 243 12.92 -17.88 -2.72
C VAL A 243 11.70 -17.04 -2.37
N ARG A 244 11.95 -15.81 -1.92
CA ARG A 244 10.90 -14.85 -1.65
C ARG A 244 10.67 -14.01 -2.90
N SER A 245 9.50 -14.08 -3.50
CA SER A 245 9.15 -13.30 -4.68
C SER A 245 8.93 -11.82 -4.34
N PHE A 246 8.83 -10.99 -5.38
CA PHE A 246 8.60 -9.55 -5.26
C PHE A 246 7.27 -9.19 -4.59
N ASN A 247 6.32 -10.11 -4.50
CA ASN A 247 5.03 -9.95 -3.81
C ASN A 247 5.02 -10.60 -2.41
N HIS A 248 6.19 -10.83 -1.83
CA HIS A 248 6.37 -11.44 -0.50
C HIS A 248 5.89 -12.89 -0.37
N CYS A 249 5.55 -13.58 -1.46
CA CYS A 249 5.24 -15.00 -1.40
C CYS A 249 6.52 -15.83 -1.30
N TYR A 250 6.40 -16.99 -0.66
CA TYR A 250 7.44 -17.99 -0.62
C TYR A 250 7.21 -19.00 -1.73
N ILE A 251 8.17 -19.11 -2.64
CA ILE A 251 8.13 -20.01 -3.78
C ILE A 251 9.18 -21.09 -3.52
N PHE A 252 8.76 -22.35 -3.55
CA PHE A 252 9.70 -23.46 -3.50
C PHE A 252 10.69 -23.34 -4.66
N PHE A 253 11.97 -23.46 -4.35
CA PHE A 253 13.03 -23.37 -5.34
C PHE A 253 13.57 -24.77 -5.64
N GLU A 254 14.28 -25.37 -4.69
CA GLU A 254 14.78 -26.74 -4.81
C GLU A 254 15.10 -27.36 -3.43
N CYS A 255 15.39 -28.65 -3.42
CA CYS A 255 15.93 -29.33 -2.24
C CYS A 255 17.45 -29.12 -2.18
N ALA A 256 17.95 -28.50 -1.12
CA ALA A 256 19.37 -28.23 -0.93
C ALA A 256 19.98 -29.18 0.11
N PRO A 257 21.28 -29.54 0.01
CA PRO A 257 21.99 -30.21 1.09
C PRO A 257 21.85 -29.44 2.39
N ARG A 258 21.44 -30.11 3.47
CA ARG A 258 21.48 -29.50 4.79
C ARG A 258 22.93 -29.35 5.20
N SER A 259 23.42 -28.12 5.34
CA SER A 259 24.81 -27.91 5.77
C SER A 259 25.10 -28.68 7.06
N LYS A 260 26.02 -29.65 6.99
CA LYS A 260 26.54 -30.35 8.16
C LYS A 260 27.59 -29.51 8.88
N ASP A 261 28.28 -28.65 8.13
CA ASP A 261 29.19 -27.69 8.71
C ASP A 261 28.39 -26.53 9.30
N LYS A 262 28.38 -26.47 10.62
CA LYS A 262 27.77 -25.38 11.39
C LYS A 262 28.35 -24.03 10.97
N ASN A 263 29.63 -23.96 10.60
CA ASN A 263 30.29 -22.70 10.25
C ASN A 263 29.74 -22.08 8.96
N ILE A 264 29.21 -22.88 8.03
CA ILE A 264 28.64 -22.37 6.77
C ILE A 264 27.35 -21.59 7.02
N CYS A 265 26.46 -22.10 7.88
CA CYS A 265 25.18 -21.42 8.17
C CYS A 265 25.22 -20.54 9.44
N MET A 266 26.22 -20.68 10.31
CA MET A 266 26.38 -19.87 11.52
C MET A 266 27.27 -18.63 11.32
N ALA A 267 27.73 -18.37 10.09
CA ALA A 267 28.65 -17.26 9.81
C ALA A 267 28.12 -15.88 10.26
N SER A 268 26.79 -15.71 10.37
CA SER A 268 26.18 -14.50 10.94
C SER A 268 25.04 -14.86 11.90
N PRO A 269 25.01 -14.30 13.12
CA PRO A 269 23.86 -14.43 13.99
C PRO A 269 22.62 -13.80 13.34
N PRO A 270 21.39 -14.24 13.70
CA PRO A 270 20.18 -13.61 13.22
C PRO A 270 20.21 -12.09 13.49
N PRO A 271 19.95 -11.25 12.47
CA PRO A 271 19.99 -9.81 12.64
C PRO A 271 18.87 -9.36 13.58
N ARG A 272 19.11 -8.26 14.30
CA ARG A 272 18.06 -7.60 15.08
C ARG A 272 17.26 -6.68 14.16
N CYS A 273 15.95 -6.90 14.08
CA CYS A 273 15.06 -5.98 13.38
C CYS A 273 14.74 -4.76 14.26
N PRO A 274 14.60 -3.57 13.65
CA PRO A 274 14.21 -2.38 14.40
C PRO A 274 12.76 -2.44 14.89
N ARG A 275 12.35 -1.49 15.73
CA ARG A 275 10.98 -1.40 16.24
C ARG A 275 9.96 -1.37 15.10
N ASN A 276 8.83 -2.05 15.28
CA ASN A 276 7.74 -2.25 14.31
C ASN A 276 8.10 -3.15 13.11
N TYR A 277 9.27 -3.78 13.14
CA TYR A 277 9.66 -4.85 12.22
C TYR A 277 9.84 -6.16 12.97
N SER A 278 9.53 -7.25 12.29
CA SER A 278 9.67 -8.61 12.78
C SER A 278 10.67 -9.36 11.93
N LEU A 279 11.49 -10.16 12.59
CA LEU A 279 12.43 -11.05 11.93
C LEU A 279 11.68 -12.24 11.33
N THR A 280 11.82 -12.42 10.03
CA THR A 280 11.38 -13.63 9.32
C THR A 280 12.58 -14.33 8.72
N SER A 281 12.45 -15.63 8.45
CA SER A 281 13.52 -16.38 7.81
C SER A 281 12.97 -17.52 6.95
N ILE A 282 13.68 -17.83 5.87
CA ILE A 282 13.42 -19.00 5.04
C ILE A 282 14.72 -19.78 4.80
N PRO A 283 14.66 -21.12 4.72
CA PRO A 283 15.77 -21.89 4.20
C PRO A 283 16.02 -21.52 2.74
N SER A 284 17.27 -21.19 2.39
CA SER A 284 17.65 -20.76 1.04
C SER A 284 18.81 -21.60 0.51
N TYR A 285 18.81 -21.78 -0.82
CA TYR A 285 19.89 -22.42 -1.57
C TYR A 285 21.21 -21.61 -1.43
N PRO A 286 22.42 -22.21 -1.50
CA PRO A 286 22.75 -23.61 -1.83
C PRO A 286 22.76 -24.62 -0.68
N ASN A 287 22.77 -24.16 0.58
CA ASN A 287 23.07 -25.05 1.72
C ASN A 287 21.90 -25.18 2.71
N GLY A 288 20.71 -24.73 2.31
CA GLY A 288 19.53 -24.68 3.17
C GLY A 288 19.69 -23.75 4.38
N CYS A 289 20.65 -22.83 4.33
CA CYS A 289 20.87 -21.87 5.42
C CYS A 289 19.69 -20.90 5.50
N LEU A 290 19.39 -20.43 6.71
CA LEU A 290 18.34 -19.44 6.91
C LEU A 290 18.79 -18.09 6.35
N LYS A 291 18.01 -17.56 5.41
CA LYS A 291 18.09 -16.16 4.98
C LYS A 291 17.08 -15.36 5.77
N TYR A 292 17.55 -14.32 6.44
CA TYR A 292 16.76 -13.48 7.33
C TYR A 292 16.26 -12.22 6.62
N TYR A 293 15.06 -11.78 7.00
CA TYR A 293 14.44 -10.55 6.52
C TYR A 293 13.82 -9.79 7.69
N CYS A 294 13.80 -8.46 7.59
CA CYS A 294 13.04 -7.62 8.52
C CYS A 294 11.80 -7.09 7.82
N ASP A 295 10.64 -7.64 8.20
CA ASP A 295 9.35 -7.28 7.61
C ASP A 295 8.56 -6.35 8.53
N PRO A 296 7.80 -5.38 8.01
CA PRO A 296 6.86 -4.63 8.84
C PRO A 296 5.91 -5.58 9.59
N THR A 297 5.85 -5.43 10.90
CA THR A 297 5.05 -6.27 11.82
C THR A 297 3.60 -6.44 11.38
N PHE A 298 3.00 -5.41 10.80
CA PHE A 298 1.60 -5.44 10.35
C PHE A 298 1.36 -6.40 9.18
N LEU A 299 2.40 -6.91 8.51
CA LEU A 299 2.28 -7.90 7.43
C LEU A 299 2.10 -9.33 7.95
N LEU A 300 2.53 -9.63 9.18
CA LEU A 300 2.64 -11.01 9.66
C LEU A 300 1.36 -11.61 10.27
N TYR A 301 0.29 -10.83 10.45
CA TYR A 301 -0.93 -11.22 11.16
C TYR A 301 -1.86 -12.20 10.42
N ASN A 302 -1.39 -12.88 9.37
CA ASN A 302 -2.19 -13.85 8.61
C ASN A 302 -1.77 -15.32 8.83
N ILE A 303 -0.85 -15.60 9.75
CA ILE A 303 -0.48 -16.98 10.13
C ILE A 303 -1.13 -17.29 11.48
N ALA A 304 -2.42 -17.62 11.45
CA ALA A 304 -3.12 -18.32 12.52
C ALA A 304 -3.40 -19.75 12.05
#